data_AF-A0A7S3J9P3-F1
#
_entry.id   AF-A0A7S3J9P3-F1
#
_cell.length_a   1.000
_cell.length_b   1.000
_cell.length_c   1.000
_cell.angle_alpha   90.00
_cell.angle_beta   90.00
_cell.angle_gamma   90.00
#
_symmetry.space_group_name_H-M   'P 1'
#
loop_
_entity.id
_entity.type
_entity.pdbx_description
1 polymer ?
#
loop_
_entity_poly.entity_id
_entity_poly.type
_entity_poly.pdbx_seq_one_letter_code
_entity_poly.pdbx_strand_id
1 'polypeptide(L)'
;IILKMGMHEEDHELKFKIRPISFVMHNPNLFWLSPYDTKNVVEMLGGAPWVLSASAGLATSVLYYRYGQVHTPSTFYVNVMRTWGRSLFGLAVGGLIGFMRFGDRQRLHNAYTSYRIRRRYRDSINIDTKDLYKLKGHKPHQEYYSWQ
;
A
#
# COMPACT_ATOMS: atom_id res chain seq x y z
N ILE A 1 0.40 31.35 6.46
CA ILE A 1 1.87 31.27 6.62
C ILE A 1 2.35 30.08 5.80
N ILE A 2 2.83 30.38 4.60
CA ILE A 2 3.81 29.59 3.87
C ILE A 2 4.80 29.08 4.91
N LEU A 3 4.87 27.76 5.11
CA LEU A 3 5.99 27.17 5.81
C LEU A 3 7.24 27.69 5.09
N LYS A 4 7.94 28.66 5.69
CA LYS A 4 9.38 28.83 5.50
C LYS A 4 10.11 27.70 6.25
N MET A 5 9.64 26.46 6.09
CA MET A 5 10.53 25.32 5.94
C MET A 5 10.60 25.16 4.44
N GLY A 6 11.77 25.38 3.83
CA GLY A 6 11.96 25.24 2.38
C GLY A 6 11.67 23.81 1.92
N MET A 7 10.40 23.44 1.84
CA MET A 7 9.94 22.24 1.15
C MET A 7 9.58 22.69 -0.26
N HIS A 8 10.54 22.57 -1.17
CA HIS A 8 10.28 22.53 -2.61
C HIS A 8 9.78 21.13 -3.04
N GLU A 9 9.37 20.28 -2.09
CA GLU A 9 8.83 18.95 -2.37
C GLU A 9 7.36 19.10 -2.79
N GLU A 10 7.02 18.54 -3.94
CA GLU A 10 5.64 18.49 -4.41
C GLU A 10 4.81 17.50 -3.58
N ASP A 11 3.49 17.71 -3.48
CA ASP A 11 2.57 16.85 -2.71
C ASP A 11 2.66 15.36 -3.07
N HIS A 12 3.07 15.05 -4.30
CA HIS A 12 3.26 13.69 -4.76
C HIS A 12 4.47 13.01 -4.11
N GLU A 13 5.56 13.74 -3.86
CA GLU A 13 6.79 13.25 -3.22
C GLU A 13 6.58 13.01 -1.72
N LEU A 14 5.67 13.77 -1.10
CA LEU A 14 5.38 13.67 0.33
C LEU A 14 4.90 12.28 0.75
N LYS A 15 4.27 11.53 -0.16
CA LYS A 15 3.66 10.22 0.10
C LYS A 15 4.68 9.09 0.23
N PHE A 16 5.86 9.24 -0.36
CA PHE A 16 6.90 8.19 -0.43
C PHE A 16 7.93 8.26 0.71
N LYS A 17 7.77 9.20 1.65
CA LYS A 17 8.69 9.41 2.77
C LYS A 17 7.98 9.13 4.10
N ILE A 18 8.68 8.53 5.05
CA ILE A 18 8.20 8.45 6.43
C ILE A 18 8.04 9.87 6.98
N ARG A 19 6.86 10.20 7.48
CA ARG A 19 6.56 11.52 8.06
C ARG A 19 6.29 11.38 9.57
N PRO A 20 6.62 12.41 10.37
CA PRO A 20 6.31 12.39 11.78
C PRO A 20 4.79 12.32 11.99
N ILE A 21 4.36 11.63 13.04
CA ILE A 21 2.93 11.41 13.37
C ILE A 21 2.18 12.75 13.48
N SER A 22 2.81 13.80 14.00
CA SER A 22 2.22 15.14 14.08
C SER A 22 1.83 15.70 12.71
N PHE A 23 2.64 15.44 11.67
CA PHE A 23 2.33 15.87 10.30
C PHE A 23 1.14 15.10 9.73
N VAL A 24 1.14 13.78 9.91
CA VAL A 24 0.03 12.90 9.45
C VAL A 24 -1.27 13.26 10.17
N MET A 25 -1.21 13.66 11.43
CA MET A 25 -2.37 14.09 12.21
C MET A 25 -2.99 15.38 11.66
N HIS A 26 -2.17 16.35 11.23
CA HIS A 26 -2.68 17.60 10.69
C HIS A 26 -3.26 17.44 9.27
N ASN A 27 -2.79 16.46 8.49
CA ASN A 27 -3.31 16.20 7.15
C ASN A 27 -3.47 14.69 6.86
N PRO A 28 -4.44 14.02 7.50
CA PRO A 28 -4.62 12.58 7.32
C PRO A 28 -5.14 12.22 5.93
N ASN A 29 -5.81 13.15 5.24
CA ASN A 29 -6.38 12.94 3.91
C ASN A 29 -5.28 12.80 2.84
N LEU A 30 -4.14 13.48 2.98
CA LEU A 30 -3.00 13.36 2.06
C LEU A 30 -2.41 11.93 2.04
N PHE A 31 -2.44 11.25 3.17
CA PHE A 31 -1.90 9.90 3.35
C PHE A 31 -2.94 8.79 3.28
N TRP A 32 -4.20 9.14 3.03
CA TRP A 32 -5.25 8.15 2.93
C TRP A 32 -5.18 7.44 1.57
N LEU A 33 -5.27 6.12 1.60
CA LEU A 33 -5.36 5.27 0.41
C LEU A 33 -6.66 4.49 0.49
N SER A 34 -7.42 4.49 -0.59
CA SER A 34 -8.59 3.63 -0.72
C SER A 34 -8.13 2.20 -0.98
N PRO A 35 -8.58 1.20 -0.19
CA PRO A 35 -8.27 -0.21 -0.47
C PRO A 35 -8.99 -0.73 -1.73
N TYR A 36 -9.99 0.01 -2.22
CA TYR A 36 -10.77 -0.35 -3.41
C TYR A 36 -10.18 0.23 -4.71
N ASP A 37 -9.21 1.14 -4.61
CA ASP A 37 -8.53 1.69 -5.77
C ASP A 37 -7.35 0.79 -6.15
N THR A 38 -7.52 0.04 -7.23
CA THR A 38 -6.54 -0.94 -7.72
C THR A 38 -5.20 -0.29 -8.04
N LYS A 39 -5.17 0.96 -8.50
CA LYS A 39 -3.92 1.67 -8.79
C LYS A 39 -3.12 1.90 -7.51
N ASN A 40 -3.78 2.37 -6.45
CA ASN A 40 -3.16 2.60 -5.15
C ASN A 40 -2.66 1.30 -4.51
N VAL A 41 -3.41 0.20 -4.65
CA VAL A 41 -3.00 -1.11 -4.15
C VAL A 41 -1.76 -1.61 -4.88
N VAL A 42 -1.72 -1.53 -6.22
CA VAL A 42 -0.56 -1.96 -7.00
C VAL A 42 0.67 -1.11 -6.68
N GLU A 43 0.53 0.21 -6.58
CA GLU A 43 1.63 1.09 -6.16
C GLU A 43 2.14 0.73 -4.76
N MET A 44 1.26 0.46 -3.80
CA MET A 44 1.62 0.06 -2.44
C MET A 44 2.36 -1.29 -2.39
N LEU A 45 1.99 -2.23 -3.27
CA LEU A 45 2.65 -3.53 -3.37
C LEU A 45 4.05 -3.48 -4.01
N GLY A 46 4.43 -2.34 -4.59
CA GLY A 46 5.73 -2.13 -5.24
C GLY A 46 5.65 -1.82 -6.73
N GLY A 47 4.46 -1.50 -7.24
CA GLY A 47 4.25 -1.01 -8.60
C GLY A 47 4.56 -2.04 -9.69
N ALA A 48 5.13 -1.57 -10.80
CA ALA A 48 5.47 -2.42 -11.94
C ALA A 48 6.45 -3.56 -11.59
N PRO A 49 7.54 -3.35 -10.81
CA PRO A 49 8.42 -4.43 -10.37
C PRO A 49 7.71 -5.57 -9.64
N TRP A 50 6.73 -5.25 -8.79
CA TRP A 50 5.92 -6.26 -8.10
C TRP A 50 5.12 -7.10 -9.11
N VAL A 51 4.43 -6.46 -10.06
CA VAL A 51 3.66 -7.15 -11.11
C VAL A 51 4.56 -8.07 -11.92
N LEU A 52 5.76 -7.61 -12.31
CA LEU A 52 6.73 -8.41 -13.03
C LEU A 52 7.14 -9.65 -12.22
N SER A 53 7.46 -9.51 -10.94
CA SER A 53 7.82 -10.64 -10.08
C SER A 53 6.68 -11.66 -9.89
N ALA A 54 5.44 -11.19 -9.74
CA ALA A 54 4.26 -12.06 -9.66
C ALA A 54 4.04 -12.82 -10.99
N SER A 55 4.18 -12.12 -12.12
CA SER A 55 4.06 -12.72 -13.46
C SER A 55 5.15 -13.75 -13.73
N ALA A 56 6.38 -13.49 -13.29
CA ALA A 56 7.49 -14.43 -13.38
C ALA A 56 7.21 -15.69 -12.54
N GLY A 57 6.71 -15.53 -11.31
CA GLY A 57 6.31 -16.65 -10.46
C GLY A 57 5.20 -17.51 -11.09
N LEU A 58 4.18 -16.89 -11.69
CA LEU A 58 3.15 -17.59 -12.47
C LEU A 58 3.79 -18.40 -13.61
N ALA A 59 4.59 -17.73 -14.44
CA ALA A 59 5.23 -18.35 -15.61
C ALA A 59 6.09 -19.55 -15.21
N THR A 60 6.93 -19.40 -14.19
CA THR A 60 7.79 -20.48 -13.68
C THR A 60 6.97 -21.67 -13.16
N SER A 61 5.90 -21.41 -12.40
CA SER A 61 5.05 -22.48 -11.84
C SER A 61 4.30 -23.27 -12.93
N VAL A 62 3.78 -22.56 -13.94
CA VAL A 62 3.08 -23.18 -15.08
C VAL A 62 4.06 -23.96 -15.97
N LEU A 63 5.23 -23.40 -16.27
CA LEU A 63 6.26 -24.09 -17.05
C LEU A 63 6.74 -25.35 -16.33
N TYR A 64 7.05 -25.26 -15.04
CA TYR A 64 7.44 -26.41 -14.22
C TYR A 64 6.38 -27.52 -14.26
N TYR A 65 5.11 -27.15 -14.15
CA TYR A 65 4.02 -28.12 -14.23
C TYR A 65 3.92 -28.77 -15.62
N ARG A 66 4.00 -27.99 -16.70
CA ARG A 66 3.93 -28.50 -18.08
C ARG A 66 5.04 -29.51 -18.39
N TYR A 67 6.27 -29.26 -17.94
CA TYR A 67 7.36 -30.21 -18.11
C TYR A 67 7.11 -31.52 -17.35
N GLY A 68 6.53 -31.47 -16.15
CA GLY A 68 6.18 -32.68 -15.39
C GLY A 68 5.00 -33.49 -15.97
N GLN A 69 4.10 -32.84 -16.72
CA GLN A 69 2.95 -33.52 -17.31
C GLN A 69 3.30 -34.47 -18.46
N VAL A 70 4.47 -34.31 -19.08
CA VAL A 70 4.92 -35.19 -20.17
C VAL A 70 4.90 -36.67 -19.75
N HIS A 71 5.10 -36.95 -18.47
CA HIS A 71 5.19 -38.31 -17.93
C HIS A 71 3.93 -38.77 -17.18
N THR A 72 2.90 -37.93 -17.04
CA THR A 72 1.70 -38.26 -16.23
C THR A 72 0.40 -37.84 -16.93
N PRO A 73 -0.22 -38.72 -17.73
CA PRO A 73 -1.49 -38.40 -18.36
C PRO A 73 -2.56 -38.14 -17.29
N SER A 74 -3.33 -37.07 -17.49
CA SER A 74 -4.41 -36.68 -16.57
C SER A 74 -5.67 -36.35 -17.37
N THR A 75 -6.84 -36.55 -16.76
CA THR A 75 -8.10 -36.15 -17.36
C THR A 75 -8.17 -34.63 -17.50
N PHE A 76 -8.97 -34.16 -18.46
CA PHE A 76 -9.12 -32.74 -18.76
C PHE A 76 -9.41 -31.89 -17.51
N TYR A 77 -10.41 -32.29 -16.70
CA TYR A 77 -10.80 -31.56 -15.48
C TYR A 77 -9.69 -31.50 -14.44
N VAL A 78 -8.96 -32.60 -14.24
CA VAL A 78 -7.83 -32.64 -13.31
C VAL A 78 -6.72 -31.72 -13.79
N ASN A 79 -6.47 -31.66 -15.11
CA ASN A 79 -5.47 -30.79 -15.69
C ASN A 79 -5.82 -29.30 -15.51
N VAL A 80 -7.07 -28.93 -15.76
CA VAL A 80 -7.57 -27.56 -15.55
C VAL A 80 -7.39 -27.14 -14.10
N MET A 81 -7.84 -27.95 -13.14
CA MET A 81 -7.75 -27.62 -11.72
C MET A 81 -6.30 -27.53 -11.23
N ARG A 82 -5.44 -28.45 -11.67
CA ARG A 82 -4.01 -28.40 -11.35
C ARG A 82 -3.32 -27.19 -11.95
N THR A 83 -3.64 -26.83 -13.19
CA THR A 83 -3.11 -25.64 -13.85
C THR A 83 -3.51 -24.38 -13.07
N TRP A 84 -4.79 -24.24 -12.71
CA TRP A 84 -5.25 -23.12 -11.88
C TRP A 84 -4.55 -23.08 -10.52
N GLY A 85 -4.42 -24.22 -9.83
CA GLY A 85 -3.70 -24.30 -8.56
C GLY A 85 -2.24 -23.89 -8.68
N ARG A 86 -1.56 -24.30 -9.75
CA ARG A 86 -0.15 -23.93 -10.01
C ARG A 86 -0.01 -22.46 -10.38
N SER A 87 -0.92 -21.91 -11.17
CA SER A 87 -0.94 -20.48 -11.48
C SER A 87 -1.13 -19.62 -10.24
N LEU A 88 -2.11 -19.97 -9.38
CA LEU A 88 -2.35 -19.28 -8.11
C LEU A 88 -1.16 -19.39 -7.17
N PHE A 89 -0.57 -20.59 -7.05
CA PHE A 89 0.65 -20.79 -6.26
C PHE A 89 1.82 -19.94 -6.78
N GLY A 90 2.04 -19.93 -8.09
CA GLY A 90 3.11 -19.15 -8.73
C GLY A 90 2.93 -17.65 -8.52
N LEU A 91 1.70 -17.15 -8.72
CA LEU A 91 1.35 -15.75 -8.42
C LEU A 91 1.58 -15.41 -6.96
N ALA A 92 1.18 -16.28 -6.02
CA ALA A 92 1.32 -16.05 -4.60
C ALA A 92 2.79 -15.98 -4.19
N VAL A 93 3.62 -16.94 -4.63
CA VAL A 93 5.06 -16.97 -4.33
C VAL A 93 5.77 -15.78 -4.97
N GLY A 94 5.54 -15.52 -6.26
CA GLY A 94 6.13 -14.40 -6.97
C GLY A 94 5.71 -13.05 -6.38
N GLY A 95 4.42 -12.91 -6.06
CA GLY A 95 3.87 -11.71 -5.43
C GLY A 95 4.38 -11.49 -4.00
N LEU A 96 4.62 -12.55 -3.23
CA LEU A 96 5.21 -12.44 -1.89
C LEU A 96 6.67 -11.99 -1.98
N ILE A 97 7.48 -12.62 -2.85
CA ILE A 97 8.87 -12.22 -3.08
C ILE A 97 8.93 -10.76 -3.57
N GLY A 98 8.07 -10.41 -4.53
CA GLY A 98 7.90 -9.05 -5.03
C GLY A 98 7.59 -8.07 -3.92
N PHE A 99 6.65 -8.40 -3.04
CA PHE A 99 6.23 -7.54 -1.94
C PHE A 99 7.36 -7.37 -0.92
N MET A 100 8.09 -8.43 -0.59
CA MET A 100 9.23 -8.34 0.32
C MET A 100 10.33 -7.43 -0.21
N ARG A 101 10.54 -7.42 -1.54
CA ARG A 101 11.63 -6.69 -2.19
C ARG A 101 11.28 -5.26 -2.59
N PHE A 102 10.08 -5.05 -3.13
CA PHE A 102 9.64 -3.79 -3.75
C PHE A 102 8.46 -3.14 -3.03
N GLY A 103 7.83 -3.82 -2.07
CA GLY A 103 6.69 -3.28 -1.34
C GLY A 103 7.03 -2.00 -0.61
N ASP A 104 6.23 -0.95 -0.82
CA ASP A 104 6.41 0.34 -0.18
C ASP A 104 5.83 0.30 1.24
N ARG A 105 6.63 -0.24 2.16
CA ARG A 105 6.28 -0.36 3.57
C ARG A 105 6.06 1.01 4.23
N GLN A 106 6.70 2.05 3.72
CA GLN A 106 6.57 3.41 4.26
C GLN A 106 5.19 3.97 3.93
N ARG A 107 4.76 3.86 2.67
CA ARG A 107 3.43 4.27 2.24
C ARG A 107 2.32 3.47 2.93
N LEU A 108 2.52 2.17 3.12
CA LEU A 108 1.58 1.33 3.87
C LEU A 108 1.47 1.75 5.34
N HIS A 109 2.59 2.08 6.00
CA HIS A 109 2.59 2.57 7.37
C HIS A 109 1.89 3.93 7.50
N ASN A 110 2.18 4.87 6.59
CA ASN A 110 1.52 6.18 6.54
C ASN A 110 -0.01 6.04 6.35
N ALA A 111 -0.44 5.13 5.48
CA ALA A 111 -1.85 4.84 5.24
C ALA A 111 -2.56 4.17 6.43
N TYR A 112 -1.88 3.25 7.11
CA TYR A 112 -2.42 2.63 8.32
C TYR A 112 -2.57 3.64 9.46
N THR A 113 -1.54 4.48 9.67
CA THR A 113 -1.56 5.52 10.70
C THR A 113 -2.64 6.56 10.41
N SER A 114 -2.78 7.02 9.15
CA SER A 114 -3.84 7.95 8.76
C SER A 114 -5.23 7.34 8.99
N TYR A 115 -5.42 6.07 8.65
CA TYR A 115 -6.67 5.35 8.90
C TYR A 115 -7.02 5.27 10.41
N ARG A 116 -6.04 4.95 11.26
CA ARG A 116 -6.23 4.90 12.72
C ARG A 116 -6.57 6.27 13.29
N ILE A 117 -5.91 7.34 12.83
CA ILE A 117 -6.18 8.72 13.24
C ILE A 117 -7.60 9.12 12.82
N ARG A 118 -8.03 8.84 11.59
CA ARG A 118 -9.40 9.13 11.11
C ARG A 118 -10.46 8.42 11.93
N ARG A 119 -10.22 7.17 12.35
CA ARG A 119 -11.13 6.44 13.23
C ARG A 119 -11.22 7.03 14.64
N ARG A 120 -10.11 7.57 15.17
CA ARG A 120 -10.06 8.14 16.53
C ARG A 120 -10.60 9.58 16.59
N TYR A 121 -10.36 10.38 15.54
CA TYR A 121 -10.75 11.78 15.49
C TYR A 121 -11.64 12.04 14.28
N ARG A 122 -12.96 11.99 14.47
CA ARG A 122 -13.93 12.26 13.39
C ARG A 122 -13.76 13.65 12.78
N ASP A 123 -13.38 14.64 13.59
CA ASP A 123 -13.20 16.01 13.12
C ASP A 123 -12.06 16.14 12.10
N SER A 124 -11.06 15.26 12.17
CA SER A 124 -9.94 15.20 11.22
C SER A 124 -10.36 14.76 9.80
N ILE A 125 -11.56 14.19 9.66
CA ILE A 125 -12.11 13.74 8.37
C ILE A 125 -12.63 14.93 7.54
N ASN A 126 -13.17 15.96 8.21
CA ASN A 126 -13.83 17.09 7.56
C ASN A 126 -12.87 18.25 7.22
N ILE A 127 -11.58 18.09 7.52
CA ILE A 127 -10.58 19.12 7.25
C ILE A 127 -10.18 19.00 5.78
N ASP A 128 -10.69 19.94 4.98
CA ASP A 128 -10.29 20.10 3.60
C ASP A 128 -8.82 20.55 3.54
N THR A 129 -8.10 20.17 2.48
CA THR A 129 -6.68 20.52 2.31
C THR A 129 -6.47 22.04 2.32
N LYS A 130 -7.49 22.81 1.93
CA LYS A 130 -7.47 24.28 1.93
C LYS A 130 -7.56 24.89 3.34
N ASP A 131 -8.08 24.15 4.32
CA ASP A 131 -8.39 24.63 5.67
C ASP A 131 -7.32 24.31 6.71
N LEU A 132 -6.21 23.68 6.29
CA LEU A 132 -5.08 23.28 7.16
C LEU A 132 -4.50 24.44 7.98
N TYR A 133 -4.62 25.68 7.51
CA TYR A 133 -4.15 26.86 8.23
C TYR A 133 -4.92 27.13 9.53
N LYS A 134 -6.19 26.69 9.63
CA LYS A 134 -7.04 26.90 10.82
C LYS A 134 -6.55 26.10 12.03
N LEU A 135 -5.78 25.04 11.80
CA LEU A 135 -5.19 24.21 12.86
C LEU A 135 -3.85 24.75 13.37
N LYS A 136 -3.28 25.79 12.74
CA LYS A 136 -1.98 26.32 13.13
C LYS A 136 -2.08 27.06 14.46
N GLY A 137 -1.50 26.48 15.50
CA GLY A 137 -1.51 27.06 16.85
C GLY A 137 -2.76 26.73 17.67
N HIS A 138 -3.66 25.90 17.14
CA HIS A 138 -4.76 25.36 17.92
C HIS A 138 -4.18 24.32 18.89
N LYS A 139 -4.15 24.63 20.19
CA LYS A 139 -3.88 23.61 21.20
C LYS A 139 -5.04 22.62 21.12
N PRO A 140 -4.79 21.32 20.85
CA PRO A 140 -5.87 20.34 20.84
C PRO A 140 -6.53 20.40 22.21
N HIS A 141 -7.85 20.59 22.24
CA HIS A 141 -8.61 20.70 23.50
C HIS A 141 -8.66 19.39 24.30
N GLN A 142 -7.99 18.34 23.82
CA GLN A 142 -8.07 16.97 24.30
C GLN A 142 -6.81 16.64 25.12
N GLU A 143 -7.00 16.36 26.42
CA GLU A 143 -5.96 15.92 27.38
C GLU A 143 -5.17 14.68 26.92
N TYR A 144 -5.69 13.91 25.96
CA TYR A 144 -5.07 12.69 25.42
C TYR A 144 -3.77 12.89 24.63
N TYR A 145 -3.28 14.12 24.49
CA TYR A 145 -2.05 14.46 23.76
C TYR A 145 -0.83 14.73 24.65
N SER A 146 -0.96 14.69 25.98
CA SER A 146 0.23 14.57 26.81
C SER A 146 0.77 13.15 26.64
N TRP A 147 1.86 13.00 25.88
CA TRP A 147 2.75 11.87 26.10
C TRP A 147 3.17 11.93 27.57
N GLN A 148 2.70 10.99 28.37
CA GLN A 148 3.40 10.60 29.60
C GLN A 148 4.63 9.80 29.19
#